data_AF-A0A9D6VF94-F1
#
_entry.id   AF-A0A9D6VF94-F1
#
_cell.length_a   1.000
_cell.length_b   1.000
_cell.length_c   1.000
_cell.angle_alpha   90.00
_cell.angle_beta   90.00
_cell.angle_gamma   90.00
#
_symmetry.space_group_name_H-M   'P 1'
#
loop_
_entity.id
_entity.type
_entity.pdbx_description
1 polymer ?
#
loop_
_entity_poly.entity_id
_entity_poly.type
_entity_poly.pdbx_seq_one_letter_code
_entity_poly.pdbx_strand_id
1 'polypeptide(L)'
;MSLSDLPKVDQAASDGENSSDVPDQINSGLPSPSQSASNIAAPDDAADADLIEKEWVERAKQIVDHTKDDPHEQQKALSRMKADYMKKRYNKDIKVSNE
;
A
#
# COMPACT_ATOMS: atom_id res chain seq x y z
N MET A 1 -22.51 -39.46 32.49
CA MET A 1 -21.65 -38.28 32.38
C MET A 1 -20.67 -38.29 33.55
N SER A 2 -19.38 -38.46 33.30
CA SER A 2 -18.33 -38.46 34.32
C SER A 2 -17.92 -37.04 34.68
N LEU A 3 -17.96 -36.69 35.97
CA LEU A 3 -17.20 -35.58 36.53
C LEU A 3 -16.04 -36.21 37.32
N SER A 4 -14.84 -36.14 36.76
CA SER A 4 -13.63 -36.59 37.44
C SER A 4 -13.05 -35.45 38.29
N ASP A 5 -12.77 -35.83 39.52
CA ASP A 5 -12.16 -35.14 40.64
C ASP A 5 -10.76 -34.56 40.34
N LEU A 6 -10.48 -33.36 40.85
CA LEU A 6 -9.16 -32.69 40.85
C LEU A 6 -8.68 -32.64 42.32
N PRO A 7 -7.47 -33.14 42.65
CA PRO A 7 -6.39 -32.23 43.10
C PRO A 7 -4.99 -32.82 42.74
N LYS A 8 -3.83 -32.16 42.83
CA LYS A 8 -3.32 -31.11 43.73
C LYS A 8 -2.08 -30.51 43.07
N VAL A 9 -1.98 -29.19 43.11
CA VAL A 9 -0.79 -28.43 42.71
C VAL A 9 0.35 -28.71 43.69
N ASP A 10 1.52 -29.06 43.16
CA ASP A 10 2.78 -28.94 43.89
C ASP A 10 3.71 -28.05 43.07
N GLN A 11 4.24 -27.03 43.74
CA GLN A 11 4.99 -25.92 43.19
C GLN A 11 6.25 -25.76 44.03
N ALA A 12 7.38 -26.23 43.49
CA ALA A 12 8.77 -25.90 43.89
C ALA A 12 9.70 -26.62 42.89
N ALA A 13 10.80 -26.11 42.37
CA ALA A 13 11.56 -24.90 42.63
C ALA A 13 12.40 -24.58 41.36
N SER A 14 12.80 -23.32 41.28
CA SER A 14 13.70 -22.72 40.32
C SER A 14 15.14 -23.23 40.47
N ASP A 15 15.81 -23.55 39.36
CA ASP A 15 17.26 -23.47 39.10
C ASP A 15 17.40 -23.93 37.62
N GLY A 16 17.89 -23.14 36.66
CA GLY A 16 19.22 -22.56 36.60
C GLY A 16 19.97 -23.24 35.44
N GLU A 17 20.57 -22.43 34.56
CA GLU A 17 21.64 -22.77 33.62
C GLU A 17 21.29 -23.23 32.18
N ASN A 18 21.16 -22.20 31.35
CA ASN A 18 21.53 -22.16 29.94
C ASN A 18 22.97 -22.64 29.70
N SER A 19 23.17 -23.72 28.95
CA SER A 19 24.30 -23.86 28.01
C SER A 19 24.12 -25.10 27.13
N SER A 20 24.05 -24.93 25.82
CA SER A 20 24.30 -26.03 24.88
C SER A 20 25.22 -25.52 23.78
N ASP A 21 26.46 -25.89 24.01
CA ASP A 21 27.66 -25.82 23.20
C ASP A 21 27.45 -26.38 21.78
N VAL A 22 28.14 -25.75 20.83
CA VAL A 22 28.28 -26.16 19.42
C VAL A 22 29.31 -27.29 19.30
N PRO A 23 29.25 -28.13 18.26
CA PRO A 23 30.35 -28.02 17.29
C PRO A 23 29.99 -28.27 15.80
N ASP A 24 30.57 -27.38 15.00
CA ASP A 24 31.27 -27.47 13.70
C ASP A 24 30.99 -28.58 12.64
N GLN A 25 30.58 -28.06 11.47
CA GLN A 25 30.93 -28.39 10.08
C GLN A 25 31.04 -29.84 9.58
N ILE A 26 30.25 -30.12 8.53
CA ILE A 26 30.75 -30.14 7.13
C ILE A 26 29.57 -29.95 6.16
N ASN A 27 29.65 -28.99 5.23
CA ASN A 27 29.38 -29.29 3.81
C ASN A 27 29.75 -28.12 2.90
N SER A 28 30.57 -28.44 1.90
CA SER A 28 31.08 -27.55 0.88
C SER A 28 30.13 -27.50 -0.33
N GLY A 29 29.86 -26.29 -0.84
CA GLY A 29 29.62 -26.08 -2.27
C GLY A 29 28.17 -25.87 -2.75
N LEU A 30 27.70 -24.61 -2.69
CA LEU A 30 27.02 -23.91 -3.80
C LEU A 30 26.86 -22.42 -3.40
N PRO A 31 27.15 -21.43 -4.27
CA PRO A 31 26.78 -20.05 -3.97
C PRO A 31 25.26 -19.90 -4.10
N SER A 32 24.54 -19.95 -2.97
CA SER A 32 23.19 -19.39 -2.89
C SER A 32 23.28 -17.90 -3.19
N PRO A 33 22.43 -17.32 -4.06
CA PRO A 33 22.39 -15.89 -4.22
C PRO A 33 22.07 -15.29 -2.85
N SER A 34 22.96 -14.45 -2.34
CA SER A 34 22.66 -13.55 -1.23
C SER A 34 21.33 -12.90 -1.54
N GLN A 35 20.27 -13.35 -0.86
CA GLN A 35 19.10 -12.52 -0.64
C GLN A 35 19.58 -11.42 0.29
N SER A 36 20.27 -10.45 -0.31
CA SER A 36 20.26 -9.08 0.15
C SER A 36 18.78 -8.81 0.37
N ALA A 37 18.36 -8.85 1.64
CA ALA A 37 17.13 -8.24 2.07
C ALA A 37 17.33 -6.75 1.79
N SER A 38 17.17 -6.39 0.53
CA SER A 38 16.82 -5.05 0.13
C SER A 38 15.59 -4.78 0.97
N ASN A 39 15.76 -4.02 2.06
CA ASN A 39 14.68 -3.19 2.54
C ASN A 39 14.29 -2.38 1.32
N ILE A 40 13.36 -2.93 0.53
CA ILE A 40 12.57 -2.16 -0.40
C ILE A 40 11.75 -1.32 0.55
N ALA A 41 12.34 -0.19 0.99
CA ALA A 41 11.57 0.88 1.57
C ALA A 41 10.42 1.05 0.58
N ALA A 42 9.21 0.73 1.03
CA ALA A 42 8.02 1.11 0.29
C ALA A 42 8.23 2.58 -0.07
N PRO A 43 8.07 2.98 -1.35
CA PRO A 43 8.26 4.37 -1.71
C PRO A 43 7.45 5.20 -0.74
N ASP A 44 8.14 6.09 -0.04
CA ASP A 44 7.63 6.99 1.01
C ASP A 44 6.18 7.32 0.71
N ASP A 45 5.25 6.75 1.49
CA ASP A 45 3.82 7.01 1.37
C ASP A 45 3.67 8.53 1.28
N ALA A 46 3.19 9.03 0.14
CA ALA A 46 3.09 10.44 -0.18
C ALA A 46 2.35 11.19 0.96
N ALA A 47 3.13 11.71 1.91
CA ALA A 47 2.61 12.32 3.13
C ALA A 47 1.93 13.67 2.85
N ASP A 48 2.04 14.17 1.62
CA ASP A 48 1.15 15.17 1.04
C ASP A 48 0.08 14.44 0.23
N ALA A 49 -1.03 14.08 0.89
CA ALA A 49 -2.22 13.62 0.19
C ALA A 49 -2.77 14.81 -0.61
N ASP A 50 -2.24 15.01 -1.83
CA ASP A 50 -2.64 16.06 -2.78
C ASP A 50 -4.08 15.74 -3.25
N LEU A 51 -5.02 15.95 -2.34
CA LEU A 51 -6.45 15.79 -2.57
C LEU A 51 -6.84 16.86 -3.59
N ILE A 52 -7.34 16.41 -4.74
CA ILE A 52 -7.95 17.30 -5.73
C ILE A 52 -9.00 18.16 -5.04
N GLU A 53 -9.03 19.46 -5.31
CA GLU A 53 -9.96 20.35 -4.63
C GLU A 53 -11.41 19.93 -4.92
N LYS A 54 -12.26 20.02 -3.90
CA LYS A 54 -13.67 19.62 -3.96
C LYS A 54 -14.41 20.18 -5.18
N GLU A 55 -14.04 21.40 -5.59
CA GLU A 55 -14.61 22.06 -6.76
C GLU A 55 -14.37 21.27 -8.06
N TRP A 56 -13.18 20.70 -8.24
CA TRP A 56 -12.84 19.90 -9.42
C TRP A 56 -13.52 18.55 -9.41
N VAL A 57 -13.68 17.95 -8.23
CA VAL A 57 -14.43 16.69 -8.07
C VAL A 57 -15.92 16.91 -8.39
N GLU A 58 -16.51 17.98 -7.86
CA GLU A 58 -17.91 18.34 -8.15
C GLU A 58 -18.10 18.62 -9.64
N ARG A 59 -17.19 19.37 -10.28
CA ARG A 59 -17.23 19.60 -11.73
C ARG A 59 -17.14 18.30 -12.55
N ALA A 60 -16.27 17.37 -12.16
CA ALA A 60 -16.16 16.08 -12.83
C ALA A 60 -17.48 15.30 -12.71
N LYS A 61 -18.08 15.30 -11.53
CA LYS A 61 -19.38 14.66 -11.27
C LYS A 61 -20.49 15.28 -12.10
N GLN A 62 -20.55 16.61 -12.17
CA GLN A 62 -21.50 17.32 -13.03
C GLN A 62 -21.30 16.97 -14.50
N ILE A 63 -20.06 16.93 -15.00
CA ILE A 63 -19.80 16.53 -16.38
C ILE A 63 -20.37 15.14 -16.64
N VAL A 64 -20.07 14.16 -15.79
CA VAL A 64 -20.58 12.79 -15.95
C VAL A 64 -22.11 12.73 -15.92
N ASP A 65 -22.75 13.43 -15.00
CA ASP A 65 -24.22 13.44 -14.90
C ASP A 65 -24.89 14.03 -16.15
N HIS A 66 -24.32 15.13 -16.67
CA HIS A 66 -24.83 15.83 -17.85
C HIS A 66 -24.51 15.14 -19.18
N THR A 67 -23.43 14.35 -19.23
CA THR A 67 -22.94 13.71 -20.48
C THR A 67 -23.09 12.18 -20.47
N LYS A 68 -23.81 11.62 -19.50
CA LYS A 68 -24.03 10.16 -19.33
C LYS A 68 -24.58 9.45 -20.57
N ASP A 69 -25.29 10.18 -21.43
CA ASP A 69 -25.91 9.65 -22.65
C ASP A 69 -25.00 9.76 -23.89
N ASP A 70 -23.87 10.49 -23.80
CA ASP A 70 -22.89 10.66 -24.88
C ASP A 70 -21.43 10.52 -24.39
N PRO A 71 -20.79 9.36 -24.61
CA PRO A 71 -19.44 9.10 -24.11
C PRO A 71 -18.36 9.97 -24.78
N HIS A 72 -18.59 10.44 -26.01
CA HIS A 72 -17.64 11.31 -26.71
C HIS A 72 -17.64 12.72 -26.10
N GLU A 73 -18.83 13.26 -25.82
CA GLU A 73 -19.01 14.53 -25.14
C GLU A 73 -18.45 14.48 -23.72
N GLN A 74 -18.68 13.37 -22.99
CA GLN A 74 -18.10 13.15 -21.67
C GLN A 74 -16.57 13.21 -21.71
N GLN A 75 -15.95 12.49 -22.64
CA GLN A 75 -14.50 12.47 -22.78
C GLN A 75 -13.96 13.86 -23.10
N LYS A 76 -14.60 14.60 -24.02
CA LYS A 76 -14.20 15.95 -24.40
C LYS A 76 -14.29 16.93 -23.23
N ALA A 77 -15.40 16.91 -22.50
CA ALA A 77 -15.64 17.78 -21.35
C ALA A 77 -14.66 17.47 -20.21
N LEU A 78 -14.44 16.20 -19.88
CA LEU A 78 -13.46 15.78 -18.87
C LEU A 78 -12.02 16.13 -19.28
N SER A 79 -11.66 15.97 -20.56
CA SER A 79 -10.33 16.32 -21.06
C SER A 79 -10.05 17.82 -20.95
N ARG A 80 -11.06 18.65 -21.22
CA ARG A 80 -10.98 20.10 -21.01
C ARG A 80 -10.81 20.45 -19.54
N MET A 81 -11.62 19.86 -18.66
CA MET A 81 -11.52 20.07 -17.21
C MET A 81 -10.13 19.67 -16.69
N LYS A 82 -9.60 18.52 -17.13
CA LYS A 82 -8.26 18.06 -16.75
C LYS A 82 -7.17 19.05 -17.17
N ALA A 83 -7.24 19.57 -18.39
CA ALA A 83 -6.27 20.55 -18.86
C ALA A 83 -6.33 21.85 -18.04
N ASP A 84 -7.52 22.32 -17.68
CA ASP A 84 -7.69 23.51 -16.85
C ASP A 84 -7.11 23.29 -15.45
N TYR A 85 -7.39 22.15 -14.83
CA TYR A 85 -6.81 21.76 -13.55
C TYR A 85 -5.28 21.71 -13.59
N MET A 86 -4.71 21.05 -14.61
CA MET A 86 -3.25 20.95 -14.78
C MET A 86 -2.58 22.30 -14.99
N LYS A 87 -3.25 23.21 -15.69
CA LYS A 87 -2.79 24.59 -15.84
C LYS A 87 -2.89 25.37 -14.54
N LYS A 88 -3.99 25.22 -13.80
CA LYS A 88 -4.26 25.97 -12.56
C LYS A 88 -3.32 25.59 -11.42
N ARG A 89 -3.02 24.29 -11.25
CA ARG A 89 -2.21 23.80 -10.12
C ARG A 89 -0.74 23.66 -10.42
N TYR A 90 -0.40 23.29 -11.65
CA TYR A 90 0.97 22.96 -12.02
C TYR A 90 1.55 23.90 -13.08
N ASN A 91 0.77 24.90 -13.54
CA ASN A 91 1.14 25.81 -14.62
C ASN A 91 1.57 25.05 -15.89
N LYS A 92 1.02 23.83 -16.09
CA LYS A 92 1.28 22.95 -17.23
C LYS A 92 0.17 23.11 -18.26
N ASP A 93 0.53 23.53 -19.46
CA ASP A 93 -0.42 23.62 -20.57
C ASP A 93 -0.58 22.23 -21.20
N ILE A 94 -1.77 21.66 -21.09
CA ILE A 94 -2.12 20.37 -21.73
C ILE A 94 -2.90 20.67 -22.99
N LYS A 95 -2.37 20.25 -24.14
CA LYS A 95 -3.08 20.35 -25.42
C LYS A 95 -4.24 19.37 -25.43
N VAL A 96 -5.47 19.89 -25.35
CA VAL A 96 -6.68 19.09 -25.52
C VAL A 96 -6.93 18.96 -27.02
N SER A 97 -6.52 17.83 -27.60
CA SER A 97 -6.88 17.48 -28.98
C SER A 97 -8.38 17.18 -29.01
N ASN A 98 -9.14 18.03 -29.70
CA ASN A 98 -10.58 17.88 -29.90
C ASN A 98 -10.84 17.11 -31.20
N GLU A 99 -10.43 15.84 -31.26
CA GLU A 99 -10.60 15.00 -32.44
C GLU A 99 -11.59 13.86 -32.17
#